data_AF-A0A8B6DNA3-F1
#
_entry.id   AF-A0A8B6DNA3-F1
#
_cell.length_a   1.000
_cell.length_b   1.000
_cell.length_c   1.000
_cell.angle_alpha   90.00
_cell.angle_beta   90.00
_cell.angle_gamma   90.00
#
_symmetry.space_group_name_H-M   'P 1'
#
loop_
_entity.id
_entity.type
_entity.pdbx_description
1 polymer ?
#
loop_
_entity_poly.entity_id
_entity_poly.type
_entity_poly.pdbx_seq_one_letter_code
_entity_poly.pdbx_strand_id
1 'polypeptide(L)'
;MTDKTSAQAQQKFTNLRKRLDQLGYRQTLGLESLPLVEKLFADLVHTTDSLKNAKLELGKQTTETNDVESAIEPYKSDNAKLVKENNDLHQQLIKQKDESDAIVKELKASLRKLEHENADLKFLNNQYVQKARQLEKESREKSDRILHLQEKNFHAVVQTPGGKKKTIPFRRQRMEIDTIVPESDGPSRLVIPNPEDPYIADLLQVADNRIAELDREVRRLNDEKDITERKVKNFREQVDRRDEEIERLNRMLDGGRPSDVVALEARNRANERMISHLNIQIDFLQQKNREMDRKMNEALATRDEYESMSSKMNLKTRQLEAKNKELEYDLNDVDRMAKRLQCDKEIVVKEADREMTEAKDELEKSRHELEDLDQVVAELKAGNQSLSRQQAELKQQLSVKNGDLLRLEELLDRVTEDKKRISHRVNKLMTNEKELVLEIERLKKKNGPALTKKGKTSSKLDAFIRSIEEERNYYRDQADALQKMLRGEIPTRSRSPVRSRSSSRAGSPVREAAGTPTSKSDKKTVAQYETVIRVLEEEKEYYKKEYEILKATKKTISSARATPTK
;
A
#
# COMPACT_ATOMS: atom_id res chain seq x y z
N MET A 1 10.39 101.00 -38.17
CA MET A 1 10.67 99.59 -38.55
C MET A 1 10.86 98.67 -37.34
N THR A 2 11.29 99.20 -36.19
CA THR A 2 11.53 98.50 -34.91
C THR A 2 10.47 97.49 -34.47
N ASP A 3 9.17 97.84 -34.52
CA ASP A 3 8.11 96.98 -33.95
C ASP A 3 7.99 95.61 -34.62
N LYS A 4 8.23 95.53 -35.94
CA LYS A 4 8.21 94.25 -36.67
C LYS A 4 9.33 93.32 -36.21
N THR A 5 10.51 93.86 -35.91
CA THR A 5 11.64 93.10 -35.37
C THR A 5 11.35 92.62 -33.95
N SER A 6 10.75 93.46 -33.11
CA SER A 6 10.34 93.11 -31.74
C SER A 6 9.29 91.97 -31.72
N ALA A 7 8.24 92.10 -32.54
CA ALA A 7 7.21 91.06 -32.67
C ALA A 7 7.78 89.72 -33.16
N GLN A 8 8.72 89.73 -34.12
CA GLN A 8 9.41 88.53 -34.59
C GLN A 8 10.31 87.90 -33.52
N ALA A 9 11.01 88.71 -32.72
CA ALA A 9 11.81 88.23 -31.58
C ALA A 9 10.93 87.56 -30.52
N GLN A 10 9.80 88.18 -30.16
CA GLN A 10 8.85 87.61 -29.19
C GLN A 10 8.21 86.29 -29.69
N GLN A 11 7.96 86.18 -30.99
CA GLN A 11 7.46 84.93 -31.60
C GLN A 11 8.54 83.82 -31.59
N LYS A 12 9.78 84.15 -31.97
CA LYS A 12 10.94 83.24 -31.88
C LYS A 12 11.16 82.76 -30.44
N PHE A 13 11.17 83.68 -29.47
CA PHE A 13 11.28 83.37 -28.05
C PHE A 13 10.20 82.39 -27.60
N THR A 14 8.93 82.66 -27.94
CA THR A 14 7.80 81.79 -27.59
C THR A 14 7.93 80.38 -28.18
N ASN A 15 8.45 80.27 -29.40
CA ASN A 15 8.64 78.99 -30.09
C ASN A 15 9.83 78.19 -29.53
N LEU A 16 10.98 78.85 -29.30
CA LEU A 16 12.15 78.23 -28.67
C LEU A 16 11.81 77.79 -27.23
N ARG A 17 11.09 78.65 -26.49
CA ARG A 17 10.67 78.35 -25.11
C ARG A 17 9.82 77.09 -25.04
N LYS A 18 8.81 76.94 -25.91
CA LYS A 18 7.98 75.72 -25.99
C LYS A 18 8.82 74.46 -26.25
N ARG A 19 9.84 74.52 -27.11
CA ARG A 19 10.76 73.40 -27.38
C ARG A 19 11.63 73.06 -26.17
N LEU A 20 12.12 74.06 -25.45
CA LEU A 20 12.89 73.88 -24.21
C LEU A 20 12.04 73.30 -23.08
N ASP A 21 10.80 73.78 -22.89
CA ASP A 21 9.84 73.24 -21.91
C ASP A 21 9.47 71.77 -22.20
N GLN A 22 9.33 71.40 -23.48
CA GLN A 22 9.09 70.02 -23.92
C GLN A 22 10.25 69.08 -23.58
N LEU A 23 11.48 69.60 -23.55
CA LEU A 23 12.70 68.87 -23.18
C LEU A 23 13.05 69.04 -21.68
N GLY A 24 12.16 69.66 -20.89
CA GLY A 24 12.32 69.81 -19.43
C GLY A 24 13.15 71.02 -18.96
N TYR A 25 13.69 71.83 -19.87
CA TYR A 25 14.49 73.02 -19.55
C TYR A 25 13.60 74.21 -19.16
N ARG A 26 13.06 74.15 -17.93
CA ARG A 26 12.04 75.09 -17.44
C ARG A 26 12.58 76.39 -16.82
N GLN A 27 13.90 76.54 -16.66
CA GLN A 27 14.57 77.73 -16.08
C GLN A 27 14.20 79.01 -16.85
N THR A 28 14.08 80.16 -16.19
CA THR A 28 13.70 81.43 -16.84
C THR A 28 14.73 81.89 -17.87
N LEU A 29 14.27 82.50 -18.96
CA LEU A 29 15.09 82.94 -20.09
C LEU A 29 14.75 84.41 -20.42
N GLY A 30 15.77 85.23 -20.67
CA GLY A 30 15.61 86.62 -21.14
C GLY A 30 15.54 86.72 -22.66
N LEU A 31 15.10 87.86 -23.19
CA LEU A 31 15.10 88.10 -24.64
C LEU A 31 16.52 88.29 -25.20
N GLU A 32 17.43 88.91 -24.45
CA GLU A 32 18.81 89.19 -24.89
C GLU A 32 19.63 87.91 -25.18
N SER A 33 19.36 86.80 -24.49
CA SER A 33 20.05 85.53 -24.71
C SER A 33 19.43 84.67 -25.83
N LEU A 34 18.29 85.09 -26.40
CA LEU A 34 17.58 84.37 -27.47
C LEU A 34 18.49 83.98 -28.66
N PRO A 35 19.33 84.86 -29.24
CA PRO A 35 20.10 84.53 -30.44
C PRO A 35 21.21 83.51 -30.19
N LEU A 36 21.70 83.42 -28.94
CA LEU A 36 22.71 82.44 -28.55
C LEU A 36 22.06 81.08 -28.25
N VAL A 37 20.95 81.06 -27.50
CA VAL A 37 20.25 79.81 -27.16
C VAL A 37 19.56 79.22 -28.39
N GLU A 38 19.06 80.03 -29.33
CA GLU A 38 18.53 79.53 -30.62
C GLU A 38 19.60 78.80 -31.44
N LYS A 39 20.84 79.30 -31.46
CA LYS A 39 21.98 78.65 -32.13
C LYS A 39 22.43 77.38 -31.41
N LEU A 40 22.76 77.47 -30.11
CA LEU A 40 23.21 76.32 -29.33
C LEU A 40 22.17 75.18 -29.33
N PHE A 41 20.87 75.50 -29.37
CA PHE A 41 19.81 74.52 -29.51
C PHE A 41 19.78 73.89 -30.91
N ALA A 42 19.95 74.67 -31.98
CA ALA A 42 20.05 74.15 -33.34
C ALA A 42 21.28 73.24 -33.51
N ASP A 43 22.44 73.64 -32.97
CA ASP A 43 23.68 72.87 -32.99
C ASP A 43 23.53 71.56 -32.20
N LEU A 44 22.87 71.58 -31.03
CA LEU A 44 22.60 70.39 -30.23
C LEU A 44 21.64 69.42 -30.94
N VAL A 45 20.59 69.91 -31.60
CA VAL A 45 19.69 69.08 -32.40
C VAL A 45 20.45 68.48 -33.59
N HIS A 46 21.18 69.31 -34.36
CA HIS A 46 21.93 68.86 -35.53
C HIS A 46 23.00 67.82 -35.18
N THR A 47 23.75 68.02 -34.09
CA THR A 47 24.75 67.04 -33.62
C THR A 47 24.11 65.75 -33.08
N THR A 48 22.95 65.84 -32.42
CA THR A 48 22.20 64.66 -31.96
C THR A 48 21.66 63.84 -33.14
N ASP A 49 21.05 64.47 -34.14
CA ASP A 49 20.57 63.80 -35.35
C ASP A 49 21.73 63.27 -36.21
N SER A 50 22.84 64.00 -36.31
CA SER A 50 24.06 63.52 -36.97
C SER A 50 24.63 62.27 -36.30
N LEU A 51 24.71 62.27 -34.95
CA LEU A 51 25.17 61.12 -34.16
C LEU A 51 24.22 59.93 -34.29
N LYS A 52 22.91 60.17 -34.32
CA LYS A 52 21.88 59.15 -34.54
C LYS A 52 22.01 58.52 -35.92
N ASN A 53 22.18 59.33 -36.97
CA ASN A 53 22.39 58.84 -38.33
C ASN A 53 23.70 58.06 -38.45
N ALA A 54 24.81 58.58 -37.90
CA ALA A 54 26.09 57.87 -37.88
C ALA A 54 26.01 56.52 -37.15
N LYS A 55 25.25 56.41 -36.04
CA LYS A 55 24.98 55.14 -35.36
C LYS A 55 24.13 54.17 -36.18
N LEU A 56 23.17 54.68 -36.97
CA LEU A 56 22.35 53.84 -37.85
C LEU A 56 23.17 53.28 -39.02
N GLU A 57 23.99 54.10 -39.68
CA GLU A 57 24.88 53.64 -40.75
C GLU A 57 25.96 52.68 -40.23
N LEU A 58 26.57 52.95 -39.07
CA LEU A 58 27.50 52.02 -38.42
C LEU A 58 26.82 50.68 -38.07
N GLY A 59 25.55 50.72 -37.66
CA GLY A 59 24.73 49.53 -37.43
C GLY A 59 24.55 48.69 -38.70
N LYS A 60 24.15 49.32 -39.81
CA LYS A 60 24.03 48.66 -41.12
C LYS A 60 25.36 48.05 -41.57
N GLN A 61 26.44 48.85 -41.52
CA GLN A 61 27.77 48.39 -41.94
C GLN A 61 28.25 47.22 -41.08
N THR A 62 27.90 47.18 -39.79
CA THR A 62 28.21 46.04 -38.92
C THR A 62 27.40 44.80 -39.30
N THR A 63 26.11 44.93 -39.64
CA THR A 63 25.32 43.79 -40.15
C THR A 63 25.83 43.31 -41.51
N GLU A 64 26.11 44.22 -42.46
CA GLU A 64 26.66 43.88 -43.78
C GLU A 64 28.02 43.18 -43.67
N THR A 65 28.92 43.65 -42.78
CA THR A 65 30.19 42.97 -42.51
C THR A 65 29.96 41.58 -41.92
N ASN A 66 29.05 41.41 -40.96
CA ASN A 66 28.75 40.10 -40.37
C ASN A 66 28.13 39.12 -41.39
N ASP A 67 27.26 39.61 -42.27
CA ASP A 67 26.63 38.80 -43.33
C ASP A 67 27.68 38.36 -44.36
N VAL A 68 28.61 39.25 -44.74
CA VAL A 68 29.77 38.90 -45.59
C VAL A 68 30.71 37.92 -44.90
N GLU A 69 31.05 38.14 -43.63
CA GLU A 69 31.88 37.25 -42.81
C GLU A 69 31.27 35.84 -42.76
N SER A 70 29.95 35.75 -42.53
CA SER A 70 29.17 34.50 -42.54
C SER A 70 29.15 33.83 -43.92
N ALA A 71 29.07 34.60 -45.01
CA ALA A 71 29.10 34.07 -46.38
C ALA A 71 30.48 33.55 -46.81
N ILE A 72 31.58 34.12 -46.30
CA ILE A 72 32.94 33.67 -46.64
C ILE A 72 33.45 32.54 -45.72
N GLU A 73 32.91 32.38 -44.50
CA GLU A 73 33.39 31.39 -43.54
C GLU A 73 33.38 29.93 -44.04
N PRO A 74 32.38 29.45 -44.81
CA PRO A 74 32.44 28.12 -45.44
C PRO A 74 33.65 27.98 -46.38
N TYR A 75 33.92 29.00 -47.20
CA TYR A 75 35.06 29.02 -48.11
C TYR A 75 36.39 29.10 -47.36
N LYS A 76 36.48 29.83 -46.23
CA LYS A 76 37.66 29.80 -45.36
C LYS A 76 37.90 28.38 -44.82
N SER A 77 36.83 27.74 -44.32
CA SER A 77 36.87 26.38 -43.77
C SER A 77 37.34 25.35 -44.80
N ASP A 78 36.77 25.37 -46.00
CA ASP A 78 37.11 24.41 -47.07
C ASP A 78 38.49 24.69 -47.68
N ASN A 79 38.88 25.95 -47.87
CA ASN A 79 40.26 26.27 -48.28
C ASN A 79 41.28 25.80 -47.23
N ALA A 80 40.99 25.93 -45.93
CA ALA A 80 41.87 25.41 -44.88
C ALA A 80 42.00 23.88 -44.91
N LYS A 81 40.91 23.15 -45.22
CA LYS A 81 40.93 21.69 -45.42
C LYS A 81 41.76 21.31 -46.65
N LEU A 82 41.50 21.95 -47.80
CA LEU A 82 42.19 21.68 -49.07
C LEU A 82 43.69 21.99 -49.00
N VAL A 83 44.07 23.11 -48.36
CA VAL A 83 45.49 23.44 -48.14
C VAL A 83 46.14 22.40 -47.22
N LYS A 84 45.46 21.92 -46.18
CA LYS A 84 46.01 20.84 -45.34
C LYS A 84 46.17 19.54 -46.13
N GLU A 85 45.13 19.10 -46.84
CA GLU A 85 45.16 17.88 -47.65
C GLU A 85 46.25 17.92 -48.72
N ASN A 86 46.38 19.05 -49.43
CA ASN A 86 47.45 19.26 -50.41
C ASN A 86 48.84 19.16 -49.77
N ASN A 87 49.06 19.76 -48.59
CA ASN A 87 50.33 19.64 -47.86
C ASN A 87 50.61 18.20 -47.38
N ASP A 88 49.58 17.48 -46.91
CA ASP A 88 49.70 16.09 -46.46
C ASP A 88 49.96 15.14 -47.65
N LEU A 89 49.35 15.39 -48.82
CA LEU A 89 49.61 14.67 -50.07
C LEU A 89 51.00 14.96 -50.64
N HIS A 90 51.47 16.21 -50.64
CA HIS A 90 52.83 16.54 -51.08
C HIS A 90 53.89 15.86 -50.20
N GLN A 91 53.69 15.80 -48.88
CA GLN A 91 54.57 15.04 -47.98
C GLN A 91 54.54 13.52 -48.24
N GLN A 92 53.39 12.95 -48.60
CA GLN A 92 53.28 11.53 -48.99
C GLN A 92 54.01 11.26 -50.30
N LEU A 93 53.85 12.12 -51.30
CA LEU A 93 54.50 12.00 -52.60
C LEU A 93 56.04 12.09 -52.48
N ILE A 94 56.55 13.00 -51.65
CA ILE A 94 58.00 13.09 -51.35
C ILE A 94 58.50 11.78 -50.72
N LYS A 95 57.83 11.28 -49.67
CA LYS A 95 58.23 10.02 -49.01
C LYS A 95 58.21 8.83 -49.96
N GLN A 96 57.13 8.65 -50.72
CA GLN A 96 57.02 7.57 -51.72
C GLN A 96 58.09 7.68 -52.82
N LYS A 97 58.48 8.90 -53.20
CA LYS A 97 59.58 9.14 -54.12
C LYS A 97 60.93 8.74 -53.50
N ASP A 98 61.22 9.18 -52.29
CA ASP A 98 62.47 8.86 -51.59
C ASP A 98 62.62 7.35 -51.33
N GLU A 99 61.54 6.70 -50.91
CA GLU A 99 61.43 5.24 -50.74
C GLU A 99 61.67 4.50 -52.08
N SER A 100 61.04 4.96 -53.16
CA SER A 100 61.19 4.38 -54.50
C SER A 100 62.61 4.57 -55.05
N ASP A 101 63.18 5.76 -54.95
CA ASP A 101 64.56 6.04 -55.38
C ASP A 101 65.60 5.27 -54.55
N ALA A 102 65.33 5.03 -53.25
CA ALA A 102 66.13 4.16 -52.41
C ALA A 102 66.08 2.68 -52.87
N ILE A 103 64.87 2.14 -53.11
CA ILE A 103 64.68 0.77 -53.63
C ILE A 103 65.35 0.61 -55.00
N VAL A 104 65.18 1.58 -55.90
CA VAL A 104 65.83 1.59 -57.23
C VAL A 104 67.35 1.64 -57.11
N LYS A 105 67.90 2.38 -56.13
CA LYS A 105 69.34 2.44 -55.85
C LYS A 105 69.88 1.12 -55.30
N GLU A 106 69.14 0.45 -54.42
CA GLU A 106 69.49 -0.87 -53.89
C GLU A 106 69.43 -1.96 -54.98
N LEU A 107 68.35 -2.01 -55.76
CA LEU A 107 68.21 -2.95 -56.88
C LEU A 107 69.31 -2.75 -57.93
N LYS A 108 69.68 -1.49 -58.25
CA LYS A 108 70.84 -1.18 -59.12
C LYS A 108 72.20 -1.52 -58.49
N ALA A 109 72.31 -1.66 -57.17
CA ALA A 109 73.51 -2.16 -56.52
C ALA A 109 73.57 -3.69 -56.53
N SER A 110 72.43 -4.35 -56.27
CA SER A 110 72.27 -5.80 -56.35
C SER A 110 72.51 -6.33 -57.76
N LEU A 111 71.91 -5.70 -58.78
CA LEU A 111 72.11 -6.04 -60.19
C LEU A 111 73.59 -6.03 -60.57
N ARG A 112 74.33 -4.98 -60.22
CA ARG A 112 75.78 -4.88 -60.54
C ARG A 112 76.63 -5.94 -59.84
N LYS A 113 76.28 -6.35 -58.60
CA LYS A 113 76.94 -7.49 -57.94
C LYS A 113 76.72 -8.78 -58.75
N LEU A 114 75.46 -9.06 -59.10
CA LEU A 114 75.10 -10.24 -59.90
C LEU A 114 75.72 -10.20 -61.31
N GLU A 115 75.87 -9.02 -61.92
CA GLU A 115 76.56 -8.85 -63.21
C GLU A 115 78.06 -9.20 -63.10
N HIS A 116 78.75 -8.76 -62.03
CA HIS A 116 80.14 -9.13 -61.76
C HIS A 116 80.28 -10.63 -61.45
N GLU A 117 79.47 -11.18 -60.54
CA GLU A 117 79.46 -12.61 -60.20
C GLU A 117 79.19 -13.49 -61.45
N ASN A 118 78.30 -13.06 -62.34
CA ASN A 118 77.99 -13.74 -63.59
C ASN A 118 79.16 -13.65 -64.61
N ALA A 119 79.89 -12.53 -64.64
CA ALA A 119 81.11 -12.40 -65.44
C ALA A 119 82.24 -13.31 -64.92
N ASP A 120 82.45 -13.37 -63.61
CA ASP A 120 83.44 -14.25 -62.97
C ASP A 120 83.10 -15.74 -63.18
N LEU A 121 81.83 -16.12 -63.03
CA LEU A 121 81.35 -17.47 -63.32
C LEU A 121 81.51 -17.84 -64.80
N LYS A 122 81.30 -16.91 -65.74
CA LYS A 122 81.58 -17.13 -67.18
C LYS A 122 83.08 -17.32 -67.45
N PHE A 123 83.94 -16.53 -66.82
CA PHE A 123 85.39 -16.67 -66.93
C PHE A 123 85.86 -18.02 -66.38
N LEU A 124 85.40 -18.40 -65.18
CA LEU A 124 85.69 -19.68 -64.54
C LEU A 124 85.18 -20.88 -65.36
N ASN A 125 83.96 -20.80 -65.90
CA ASN A 125 83.41 -21.83 -66.78
C ASN A 125 84.26 -22.01 -68.05
N ASN A 126 84.66 -20.92 -68.71
CA ASN A 126 85.58 -20.98 -69.85
C ASN A 126 86.93 -21.62 -69.46
N GLN A 127 87.50 -21.26 -68.31
CA GLN A 127 88.73 -21.88 -67.80
C GLN A 127 88.57 -23.41 -67.62
N TYR A 128 87.46 -23.87 -67.03
CA TYR A 128 87.16 -25.30 -66.93
C TYR A 128 86.98 -25.96 -68.29
N VAL A 129 86.33 -25.32 -69.27
CA VAL A 129 86.20 -25.82 -70.65
C VAL A 129 87.55 -25.97 -71.33
N GLN A 130 88.47 -25.00 -71.19
CA GLN A 130 89.83 -25.15 -71.72
C GLN A 130 90.61 -26.27 -71.01
N LYS A 131 90.47 -26.39 -69.68
CA LYS A 131 91.14 -27.47 -68.92
C LYS A 131 90.58 -28.85 -69.28
N ALA A 132 89.28 -28.98 -69.52
CA ALA A 132 88.66 -30.21 -70.02
C ALA A 132 89.21 -30.58 -71.40
N ARG A 133 89.23 -29.65 -72.36
CA ARG A 133 89.82 -29.86 -73.70
C ARG A 133 91.28 -30.28 -73.65
N GLN A 134 92.07 -29.67 -72.76
CA GLN A 134 93.47 -30.05 -72.54
C GLN A 134 93.60 -31.47 -71.97
N LEU A 135 92.78 -31.84 -70.99
CA LEU A 135 92.76 -33.19 -70.42
C LEU A 135 92.26 -34.24 -71.43
N GLU A 136 91.27 -33.92 -72.27
CA GLU A 136 90.85 -34.78 -73.38
C GLU A 136 91.94 -35.00 -74.42
N LYS A 137 92.70 -33.95 -74.76
CA LYS A 137 93.85 -34.04 -75.66
C LYS A 137 94.92 -34.94 -75.07
N GLU A 138 95.32 -34.69 -73.83
CA GLU A 138 96.28 -35.54 -73.12
C GLU A 138 95.79 -37.00 -73.00
N SER A 139 94.49 -37.21 -72.80
CA SER A 139 93.89 -38.55 -72.68
C SER A 139 93.92 -39.30 -74.03
N ARG A 140 93.67 -38.59 -75.13
CA ARG A 140 93.85 -39.11 -76.50
C ARG A 140 95.32 -39.45 -76.75
N GLU A 141 96.24 -38.52 -76.52
CA GLU A 141 97.69 -38.74 -76.67
C GLU A 141 98.21 -39.92 -75.81
N LYS A 142 97.70 -40.09 -74.58
CA LYS A 142 98.02 -41.23 -73.71
C LYS A 142 97.43 -42.54 -74.27
N SER A 143 96.21 -42.52 -74.80
CA SER A 143 95.56 -43.68 -75.43
C SER A 143 96.27 -44.11 -76.72
N ASP A 144 96.59 -43.15 -77.60
CA ASP A 144 97.35 -43.36 -78.82
C ASP A 144 98.74 -43.89 -78.49
N ARG A 145 99.41 -43.35 -77.45
CA ARG A 145 100.72 -43.85 -77.00
C ARG A 145 100.64 -45.28 -76.45
N ILE A 146 99.56 -45.64 -75.75
CA ILE A 146 99.32 -47.02 -75.30
C ILE A 146 99.13 -47.93 -76.53
N LEU A 147 98.37 -47.52 -77.53
CA LEU A 147 98.13 -48.31 -78.75
C LEU A 147 99.43 -48.50 -79.56
N HIS A 148 100.22 -47.45 -79.77
CA HIS A 148 101.54 -47.56 -80.42
C HIS A 148 102.52 -48.46 -79.63
N LEU A 149 102.45 -48.46 -78.30
CA LEU A 149 103.27 -49.34 -77.46
C LEU A 149 102.77 -50.80 -77.50
N GLN A 150 101.46 -51.01 -77.59
CA GLN A 150 100.87 -52.34 -77.82
C GLN A 150 101.27 -52.87 -79.21
N GLU A 151 101.16 -52.07 -80.27
CA GLU A 151 101.57 -52.43 -81.63
C GLU A 151 103.06 -52.79 -81.69
N LYS A 152 103.94 -51.98 -81.07
CA LYS A 152 105.37 -52.30 -80.97
C LYS A 152 105.63 -53.57 -80.16
N ASN A 153 104.73 -53.96 -79.25
CA ASN A 153 104.81 -55.21 -78.50
C ASN A 153 104.23 -56.41 -79.30
N PHE A 154 103.22 -56.22 -80.15
CA PHE A 154 102.78 -57.22 -81.15
C PHE A 154 103.91 -57.58 -82.13
N HIS A 155 104.72 -56.58 -82.52
CA HIS A 155 105.85 -56.75 -83.43
C HIS A 155 107.17 -57.12 -82.72
N ALA A 156 107.19 -57.28 -81.39
CA ALA A 156 108.38 -57.64 -80.61
C ALA A 156 108.72 -59.14 -80.74
N VAL A 157 109.14 -59.57 -81.94
CA VAL A 157 109.53 -60.96 -82.21
C VAL A 157 110.88 -61.25 -81.57
N VAL A 158 110.87 -61.91 -80.41
CA VAL A 158 112.06 -62.54 -79.82
C VAL A 158 112.50 -63.69 -80.73
N GLN A 159 113.52 -63.45 -81.55
CA GLN A 159 114.13 -64.50 -82.35
C GLN A 159 114.99 -65.41 -81.46
N THR A 160 114.47 -66.60 -81.15
CA THR A 160 115.31 -67.70 -80.67
C THR A 160 116.09 -68.29 -81.86
N PRO A 161 117.39 -68.64 -81.69
CA PRO A 161 118.16 -69.31 -82.75
C PRO A 161 117.61 -70.71 -83.07
N GLY A 162 116.65 -70.79 -84.00
CA GLY A 162 115.97 -72.05 -84.32
C GLY A 162 114.92 -71.99 -85.46
N GLY A 163 114.78 -70.86 -86.16
CA GLY A 163 114.05 -70.74 -87.44
C GLY A 163 112.52 -70.92 -87.43
N LYS A 164 111.91 -71.40 -86.35
CA LYS A 164 110.46 -71.66 -86.27
C LYS A 164 109.72 -70.52 -85.55
N LYS A 165 109.06 -69.66 -86.33
CA LYS A 165 108.16 -68.60 -85.79
C LYS A 165 107.04 -69.23 -84.95
N LYS A 166 106.96 -68.87 -83.67
CA LYS A 166 105.77 -69.08 -82.82
C LYS A 166 105.30 -67.75 -82.28
N THR A 167 104.00 -67.50 -82.33
CA THR A 167 103.36 -66.32 -81.73
C THR A 167 103.42 -66.45 -80.21
N ILE A 168 104.01 -65.48 -79.52
CA ILE A 168 104.14 -65.49 -78.05
C ILE A 168 102.96 -64.69 -77.45
N PRO A 169 102.20 -65.24 -76.49
CA PRO A 169 101.14 -64.49 -75.80
C PRO A 169 101.69 -63.32 -74.97
N PHE A 170 100.90 -62.25 -74.86
CA PHE A 170 101.31 -61.01 -74.21
C PHE A 170 101.64 -61.18 -72.72
N ARG A 171 102.86 -60.77 -72.33
CA ARG A 171 103.23 -60.54 -70.92
C ARG A 171 103.91 -59.19 -70.79
N ARG A 172 103.30 -58.27 -70.03
CA ARG A 172 103.81 -56.90 -69.84
C ARG A 172 105.12 -56.90 -69.05
N GLN A 173 106.05 -56.03 -69.42
CA GLN A 173 107.33 -55.78 -68.74
C GLN A 173 107.42 -54.31 -68.28
N ARG A 174 108.22 -54.02 -67.24
CA ARG A 174 108.47 -52.69 -66.66
C ARG A 174 109.97 -52.49 -66.41
N MET A 175 110.47 -51.26 -66.56
CA MET A 175 111.83 -50.76 -66.20
C MET A 175 111.80 -49.22 -66.04
N GLU A 176 112.73 -48.64 -65.28
CA GLU A 176 112.81 -47.22 -64.83
C GLU A 176 114.29 -46.72 -64.84
N ILE A 177 114.60 -45.44 -65.20
CA ILE A 177 115.97 -44.82 -65.30
C ILE A 177 115.90 -43.24 -65.20
N ASP A 178 116.97 -42.53 -64.77
CA ASP A 178 117.00 -41.09 -64.37
C ASP A 178 118.15 -40.13 -64.93
N THR A 179 117.89 -38.80 -65.06
CA THR A 179 118.79 -37.56 -64.95
C THR A 179 119.69 -36.97 -66.12
N ILE A 180 120.02 -35.63 -66.13
CA ILE A 180 120.59 -34.74 -67.24
C ILE A 180 121.46 -33.47 -66.75
N VAL A 181 122.13 -32.60 -67.59
CA VAL A 181 123.23 -31.55 -67.29
C VAL A 181 123.33 -30.22 -68.23
N PRO A 182 123.99 -29.01 -67.90
CA PRO A 182 123.90 -27.61 -68.56
C PRO A 182 125.21 -26.71 -69.00
N GLU A 183 125.21 -25.31 -69.04
CA GLU A 183 126.00 -24.26 -69.90
C GLU A 183 126.80 -22.97 -69.29
N SER A 184 127.27 -21.84 -70.01
CA SER A 184 128.27 -20.69 -69.60
C SER A 184 128.39 -19.23 -70.35
N ASP A 185 129.24 -18.18 -69.95
CA ASP A 185 129.35 -16.65 -70.38
C ASP A 185 130.69 -15.71 -70.14
N GLY A 186 130.87 -14.38 -70.60
CA GLY A 186 131.95 -13.31 -70.20
C GLY A 186 132.26 -11.86 -70.92
N PRO A 187 133.00 -10.78 -70.37
CA PRO A 187 133.11 -9.28 -70.81
C PRO A 187 134.47 -8.36 -70.73
N SER A 188 134.57 -6.99 -71.13
CA SER A 188 135.78 -5.99 -71.01
C SER A 188 135.66 -4.38 -71.31
N ARG A 189 136.68 -3.41 -71.08
CA ARG A 189 136.71 -1.85 -71.34
C ARG A 189 138.08 -0.94 -71.18
N LEU A 190 138.23 0.39 -71.65
CA LEU A 190 139.44 1.41 -71.57
C LEU A 190 139.22 3.03 -71.63
N VAL A 191 140.23 4.00 -71.41
CA VAL A 191 140.22 5.59 -71.34
C VAL A 191 141.60 6.42 -71.48
N ILE A 192 141.66 7.82 -71.56
CA ILE A 192 142.87 8.81 -71.54
C ILE A 192 142.65 10.31 -70.92
N PRO A 193 143.50 11.45 -70.98
CA PRO A 193 143.68 12.58 -69.94
C PRO A 193 143.61 14.15 -70.32
N ASN A 194 144.24 15.15 -69.58
CA ASN A 194 144.02 16.68 -69.52
C ASN A 194 145.26 17.63 -69.13
N PRO A 195 145.27 19.02 -69.24
CA PRO A 195 145.66 19.98 -68.11
C PRO A 195 145.26 21.53 -68.15
N GLU A 196 145.23 22.25 -66.98
CA GLU A 196 145.43 23.73 -66.81
C GLU A 196 145.88 24.12 -65.35
N ASP A 197 146.03 25.42 -64.97
CA ASP A 197 146.70 25.90 -63.71
C ASP A 197 146.01 25.49 -62.38
N PRO A 198 146.68 24.75 -61.47
CA PRO A 198 146.06 24.23 -60.24
C PRO A 198 145.40 25.23 -59.29
N TYR A 199 145.98 26.39 -58.98
CA TYR A 199 145.42 27.27 -57.93
C TYR A 199 144.21 28.05 -58.44
N ILE A 200 144.24 28.43 -59.71
CA ILE A 200 143.11 29.05 -60.40
C ILE A 200 142.02 28.00 -60.65
N ALA A 201 142.40 26.78 -61.05
CA ALA A 201 141.47 25.66 -61.19
C ALA A 201 140.77 25.30 -59.87
N ASP A 202 141.48 25.22 -58.74
CA ASP A 202 140.87 24.93 -57.43
C ASP A 202 139.84 26.01 -57.04
N LEU A 203 140.19 27.31 -57.19
CA LEU A 203 139.27 28.40 -56.82
C LEU A 203 138.08 28.51 -57.77
N LEU A 204 138.29 28.32 -59.08
CA LEU A 204 137.20 28.22 -60.06
C LEU A 204 136.34 26.98 -59.80
N GLN A 205 136.93 25.83 -59.49
CA GLN A 205 136.18 24.61 -59.18
C GLN A 205 135.36 24.76 -57.89
N VAL A 206 135.85 25.48 -56.87
CA VAL A 206 135.05 25.84 -55.69
C VAL A 206 133.92 26.80 -56.07
N ALA A 207 134.16 27.79 -56.92
CA ALA A 207 133.14 28.71 -57.40
C ALA A 207 132.06 28.00 -58.25
N ASP A 208 132.46 27.16 -59.21
CA ASP A 208 131.58 26.38 -60.08
C ASP A 208 130.80 25.31 -59.31
N ASN A 209 131.42 24.63 -58.35
CA ASN A 209 130.71 23.75 -57.42
C ASN A 209 129.65 24.54 -56.64
N ARG A 210 129.98 25.75 -56.18
CA ARG A 210 129.04 26.60 -55.43
C ARG A 210 127.93 27.18 -56.30
N ILE A 211 128.22 27.54 -57.55
CA ILE A 211 127.24 27.94 -58.55
C ILE A 211 126.31 26.75 -58.85
N ALA A 212 126.86 25.56 -59.07
CA ALA A 212 126.07 24.35 -59.31
C ALA A 212 125.23 23.91 -58.08
N GLU A 213 125.70 24.15 -56.85
CA GLU A 213 124.88 24.00 -55.63
C GLU A 213 123.72 25.00 -55.61
N LEU A 214 124.00 26.28 -55.86
CA LEU A 214 122.98 27.33 -55.89
C LEU A 214 121.97 27.11 -57.02
N ASP A 215 122.39 26.64 -58.19
CA ASP A 215 121.52 26.27 -59.31
C ASP A 215 120.63 25.06 -58.97
N ARG A 216 121.16 24.03 -58.29
CA ARG A 216 120.35 22.91 -57.79
C ARG A 216 119.32 23.38 -56.77
N GLU A 217 119.70 24.28 -55.88
CA GLU A 217 118.81 24.83 -54.85
C GLU A 217 117.75 25.77 -55.43
N VAL A 218 118.10 26.63 -56.40
CA VAL A 218 117.16 27.48 -57.14
C VAL A 218 116.18 26.64 -57.97
N ARG A 219 116.63 25.52 -58.57
CA ARG A 219 115.74 24.56 -59.22
C ARG A 219 114.79 23.91 -58.21
N ARG A 220 115.30 23.38 -57.10
CA ARG A 220 114.50 22.78 -56.01
C ARG A 220 113.45 23.74 -55.46
N LEU A 221 113.82 24.99 -55.21
CA LEU A 221 112.92 26.04 -54.73
C LEU A 221 111.87 26.44 -55.77
N ASN A 222 112.21 26.47 -57.07
CA ASN A 222 111.22 26.68 -58.14
C ASN A 222 110.27 25.48 -58.29
N ASP A 223 110.76 24.24 -58.21
CA ASP A 223 109.90 23.05 -58.23
C ASP A 223 108.92 23.04 -57.04
N GLU A 224 109.38 23.39 -55.83
CA GLU A 224 108.55 23.52 -54.64
C GLU A 224 107.55 24.70 -54.74
N LYS A 225 107.98 25.83 -55.32
CA LYS A 225 107.10 26.96 -55.64
C LYS A 225 106.00 26.52 -56.61
N ASP A 226 106.34 25.91 -57.74
CA ASP A 226 105.35 25.44 -58.72
C ASP A 226 104.40 24.40 -58.12
N ILE A 227 104.88 23.52 -57.23
CA ILE A 227 104.05 22.55 -56.51
C ILE A 227 103.11 23.25 -55.52
N THR A 228 103.58 24.28 -54.81
CA THR A 228 102.76 25.03 -53.85
C THR A 228 101.75 25.95 -54.54
N GLU A 229 102.11 26.62 -55.64
CA GLU A 229 101.17 27.39 -56.47
C GLU A 229 100.07 26.50 -57.07
N ARG A 230 100.42 25.30 -57.58
CA ARG A 230 99.44 24.30 -58.03
C ARG A 230 98.50 23.86 -56.89
N LYS A 231 99.02 23.63 -55.68
CA LYS A 231 98.19 23.32 -54.50
C LYS A 231 97.26 24.48 -54.13
N VAL A 232 97.77 25.71 -54.10
CA VAL A 232 96.97 26.92 -53.81
C VAL A 232 95.86 27.13 -54.84
N LYS A 233 96.14 26.92 -56.14
CA LYS A 233 95.10 26.96 -57.18
C LYS A 233 94.02 25.90 -56.94
N ASN A 234 94.41 24.65 -56.70
CA ASN A 234 93.47 23.56 -56.43
C ASN A 234 92.62 23.80 -55.16
N PHE A 235 93.18 24.44 -54.13
CA PHE A 235 92.42 24.82 -52.94
C PHE A 235 91.47 26.00 -53.18
N ARG A 236 91.87 27.02 -53.95
CA ARG A 236 90.95 28.09 -54.36
C ARG A 236 89.74 27.53 -55.10
N GLU A 237 89.97 26.72 -56.13
CA GLU A 237 88.88 26.05 -56.86
C GLU A 237 87.99 25.16 -55.97
N GLN A 238 88.51 24.62 -54.86
CA GLN A 238 87.69 23.89 -53.87
C GLN A 238 86.87 24.81 -52.97
N VAL A 239 87.36 26.01 -52.66
CA VAL A 239 86.61 27.04 -51.95
C VAL A 239 85.53 27.60 -52.87
N ASP A 240 85.87 28.00 -54.09
CA ASP A 240 84.95 28.54 -55.09
C ASP A 240 83.73 27.60 -55.29
N ARG A 241 83.97 26.29 -55.51
CA ARG A 241 82.91 25.27 -55.65
C ARG A 241 82.10 25.00 -54.38
N ARG A 242 82.62 25.35 -53.19
CA ARG A 242 81.87 25.26 -51.93
C ARG A 242 81.03 26.51 -51.71
N ASP A 243 81.54 27.67 -52.08
CA ASP A 243 80.82 28.93 -51.95
C ASP A 243 79.68 29.01 -52.98
N GLU A 244 79.86 28.46 -54.19
CA GLU A 244 78.76 28.22 -55.16
C GLU A 244 77.63 27.35 -54.58
N GLU A 245 77.96 26.26 -53.88
CA GLU A 245 76.96 25.38 -53.25
C GLU A 245 76.36 26.02 -51.99
N ILE A 246 77.12 26.79 -51.21
CA ILE A 246 76.61 27.58 -50.08
C ILE A 246 75.62 28.64 -50.58
N GLU A 247 75.94 29.36 -51.66
CA GLU A 247 74.99 30.28 -52.31
C GLU A 247 73.76 29.55 -52.83
N ARG A 248 73.92 28.39 -53.49
CA ARG A 248 72.77 27.59 -53.96
C ARG A 248 71.87 27.17 -52.79
N LEU A 249 72.44 26.65 -51.71
CA LEU A 249 71.71 26.22 -50.51
C LEU A 249 71.04 27.41 -49.81
N ASN A 250 71.74 28.54 -49.68
CA ASN A 250 71.16 29.78 -49.14
C ASN A 250 70.00 30.27 -49.99
N ARG A 251 70.11 30.31 -51.32
CA ARG A 251 69.01 30.66 -52.25
C ARG A 251 67.84 29.66 -52.22
N MET A 252 68.05 28.42 -51.76
CA MET A 252 66.98 27.45 -51.51
C MET A 252 66.33 27.58 -50.12
N LEU A 253 66.98 28.30 -49.19
CA LEU A 253 66.46 28.61 -47.85
C LEU A 253 65.88 30.02 -47.76
N ASP A 254 66.30 30.93 -48.64
CA ASP A 254 65.80 32.30 -48.72
C ASP A 254 64.33 32.32 -49.19
N GLY A 255 63.48 33.02 -48.45
CA GLY A 255 62.01 32.88 -48.54
C GLY A 255 61.40 31.69 -47.76
N GLY A 256 62.21 30.84 -47.13
CA GLY A 256 61.75 29.81 -46.20
C GLY A 256 61.19 30.39 -44.90
N ARG A 257 60.25 29.67 -44.25
CA ARG A 257 59.77 30.05 -42.90
C ARG A 257 60.89 29.84 -41.87
N PRO A 258 61.18 30.82 -40.98
CA PRO A 258 62.19 30.63 -39.93
C PRO A 258 61.90 29.42 -39.05
N SER A 259 62.96 28.69 -38.67
CA SER A 259 62.88 27.44 -37.88
C SER A 259 62.03 27.62 -36.61
N ASP A 260 62.22 28.73 -35.90
CA ASP A 260 61.49 29.05 -34.67
C ASP A 260 59.98 29.20 -34.89
N VAL A 261 59.56 29.73 -36.05
CA VAL A 261 58.15 29.83 -36.43
C VAL A 261 57.57 28.45 -36.70
N VAL A 262 58.30 27.58 -37.40
CA VAL A 262 57.87 26.20 -37.68
C VAL A 262 57.77 25.37 -36.39
N ALA A 263 58.73 25.55 -35.47
CA ALA A 263 58.71 24.91 -34.15
C ALA A 263 57.53 25.42 -33.28
N LEU A 264 57.24 26.73 -33.34
CA LEU A 264 56.10 27.33 -32.64
C LEU A 264 54.75 26.88 -33.23
N GLU A 265 54.62 26.81 -34.56
CA GLU A 265 53.45 26.23 -35.23
C GLU A 265 53.24 24.76 -34.87
N ALA A 266 54.31 23.96 -34.83
CA ALA A 266 54.22 22.55 -34.42
C ALA A 266 53.76 22.39 -32.96
N ARG A 267 54.25 23.26 -32.06
CA ARG A 267 53.81 23.31 -30.66
C ARG A 267 52.37 23.80 -30.52
N ASN A 268 51.97 24.81 -31.28
CA ASN A 268 50.59 25.32 -31.28
C ASN A 268 49.62 24.25 -31.80
N ARG A 269 49.95 23.53 -32.89
CA ARG A 269 49.16 22.37 -33.36
C ARG A 269 49.10 21.22 -32.35
N ALA A 270 50.03 21.12 -31.39
CA ALA A 270 49.92 20.18 -30.28
C ALA A 270 48.99 20.72 -29.18
N ASN A 271 49.12 22.00 -28.84
CA ASN A 271 48.23 22.68 -27.89
C ASN A 271 46.78 22.69 -28.37
N GLU A 272 46.51 22.98 -29.65
CA GLU A 272 45.19 22.93 -30.29
C GLU A 272 44.52 21.55 -30.18
N ARG A 273 45.28 20.48 -30.40
CA ARG A 273 44.79 19.10 -30.20
C ARG A 273 44.47 18.80 -28.74
N MET A 274 45.29 19.29 -27.81
CA MET A 274 45.01 19.17 -26.36
C MET A 274 43.77 19.97 -25.97
N ILE A 275 43.63 21.21 -26.43
CA ILE A 275 42.45 22.07 -26.20
C ILE A 275 41.20 21.43 -26.79
N SER A 276 41.26 20.89 -28.01
CA SER A 276 40.15 20.16 -28.62
C SER A 276 39.74 18.93 -27.80
N HIS A 277 40.69 18.15 -27.30
CA HIS A 277 40.41 16.99 -26.45
C HIS A 277 39.81 17.39 -25.08
N LEU A 278 40.35 18.44 -24.46
CA LEU A 278 39.83 19.01 -23.21
C LEU A 278 38.42 19.59 -23.40
N ASN A 279 38.14 20.25 -24.52
CA ASN A 279 36.81 20.77 -24.83
C ASN A 279 35.80 19.62 -24.98
N ILE A 280 36.14 18.54 -25.70
CA ILE A 280 35.29 17.34 -25.81
C ILE A 280 35.04 16.71 -24.42
N GLN A 281 36.06 16.68 -23.55
CA GLN A 281 35.91 16.19 -22.18
C GLN A 281 35.01 17.11 -21.33
N ILE A 282 35.16 18.43 -21.47
CA ILE A 282 34.31 19.44 -20.82
C ILE A 282 32.87 19.32 -21.30
N ASP A 283 32.62 19.17 -22.60
CA ASP A 283 31.28 19.00 -23.16
C ASP A 283 30.62 17.71 -22.68
N PHE A 284 31.36 16.59 -22.62
CA PHE A 284 30.87 15.33 -22.04
C PHE A 284 30.54 15.49 -20.54
N LEU A 285 31.39 16.14 -19.75
CA LEU A 285 31.15 16.38 -18.33
C LEU A 285 29.98 17.36 -18.11
N GLN A 286 29.84 18.41 -18.91
CA GLN A 286 28.68 19.30 -18.89
C GLN A 286 27.39 18.56 -19.28
N GLN A 287 27.44 17.69 -20.29
CA GLN A 287 26.30 16.87 -20.69
C GLN A 287 25.91 15.91 -19.55
N LYS A 288 26.88 15.28 -18.88
CA LYS A 288 26.63 14.38 -17.74
C LYS A 288 26.10 15.12 -16.51
N ASN A 289 26.61 16.31 -16.19
CA ASN A 289 26.04 17.14 -15.13
C ASN A 289 24.58 17.51 -15.47
N ARG A 290 24.31 18.03 -16.67
CA ARG A 290 22.94 18.34 -17.14
C ARG A 290 22.01 17.11 -17.12
N GLU A 291 22.53 15.91 -17.36
CA GLU A 291 21.76 14.66 -17.26
C GLU A 291 21.43 14.30 -15.80
N MET A 292 22.38 14.48 -14.87
CA MET A 292 22.18 14.25 -13.44
C MET A 292 21.29 15.32 -12.80
N ASP A 293 21.43 16.60 -13.19
CA ASP A 293 20.58 17.70 -12.75
C ASP A 293 19.12 17.46 -13.14
N ARG A 294 18.86 16.98 -14.36
CA ARG A 294 17.51 16.57 -14.81
C ARG A 294 16.96 15.45 -13.95
N LYS A 295 17.70 14.36 -13.77
CA LYS A 295 17.30 13.22 -12.92
C LYS A 295 17.04 13.62 -11.47
N MET A 296 17.83 14.55 -10.93
CA MET A 296 17.62 15.09 -9.58
C MET A 296 16.37 15.95 -9.50
N ASN A 297 16.10 16.80 -10.49
CA ASN A 297 14.87 17.60 -10.56
C ASN A 297 13.62 16.74 -10.78
N GLU A 298 13.71 15.67 -11.58
CA GLU A 298 12.66 14.65 -11.77
C GLU A 298 12.38 13.89 -10.46
N ALA A 299 13.42 13.51 -9.72
CA ALA A 299 13.30 12.87 -8.40
C ALA A 299 12.72 13.82 -7.33
N LEU A 300 13.04 15.11 -7.39
CA LEU A 300 12.44 16.13 -6.51
C LEU A 300 10.97 16.39 -6.86
N ALA A 301 10.63 16.55 -8.14
CA ALA A 301 9.24 16.76 -8.57
C ALA A 301 8.34 15.59 -8.17
N THR A 302 8.77 14.35 -8.42
CA THR A 302 8.03 13.14 -8.02
C THR A 302 7.92 13.00 -6.50
N ARG A 303 8.97 13.34 -5.73
CA ARG A 303 8.89 13.42 -4.25
C ARG A 303 7.83 14.42 -3.80
N ASP A 304 7.80 15.61 -4.39
CA ASP A 304 6.89 16.69 -4.01
C ASP A 304 5.43 16.38 -4.40
N GLU A 305 5.22 15.64 -5.50
CA GLU A 305 3.94 15.03 -5.85
C GLU A 305 3.48 14.00 -4.80
N TYR A 306 4.38 13.09 -4.38
CA TYR A 306 4.08 12.13 -3.31
C TYR A 306 3.81 12.81 -1.97
N GLU A 307 4.52 13.89 -1.63
CA GLU A 307 4.26 14.68 -0.41
C GLU A 307 2.91 15.40 -0.49
N SER A 308 2.57 15.99 -1.65
CA SER A 308 1.24 16.57 -1.91
C SER A 308 0.12 15.53 -1.78
N MET A 309 0.33 14.32 -2.32
CA MET A 309 -0.63 13.22 -2.24
C MET A 309 -0.77 12.69 -0.81
N SER A 310 0.34 12.51 -0.09
CA SER A 310 0.39 12.12 1.32
C SER A 310 -0.32 13.15 2.20
N SER A 311 -0.08 14.44 2.00
CA SER A 311 -0.77 15.54 2.70
C SER A 311 -2.28 15.50 2.48
N LYS A 312 -2.74 15.28 1.23
CA LYS A 312 -4.17 15.10 0.89
C LYS A 312 -4.76 13.85 1.57
N MET A 313 -4.04 12.72 1.59
CA MET A 313 -4.49 11.52 2.31
C MET A 313 -4.57 11.76 3.82
N ASN A 314 -3.55 12.35 4.43
CA ASN A 314 -3.52 12.65 5.86
C ASN A 314 -4.66 13.61 6.29
N LEU A 315 -4.98 14.60 5.45
CA LEU A 315 -6.17 15.45 5.65
C LEU A 315 -7.47 14.63 5.57
N LYS A 316 -7.57 13.70 4.61
CA LYS A 316 -8.75 12.84 4.47
C LYS A 316 -8.90 11.85 5.62
N THR A 317 -7.80 11.27 6.11
CA THR A 317 -7.78 10.42 7.31
C THR A 317 -8.28 11.20 8.52
N ARG A 318 -7.77 12.41 8.78
CA ARG A 318 -8.25 13.28 9.88
C ARG A 318 -9.74 13.62 9.77
N GLN A 319 -10.27 13.84 8.55
CA GLN A 319 -11.71 14.04 8.34
C GLN A 319 -12.53 12.79 8.69
N LEU A 320 -12.04 11.59 8.34
CA LEU A 320 -12.70 10.33 8.67
C LEU A 320 -12.60 10.00 10.16
N GLU A 321 -11.46 10.27 10.80
CA GLU A 321 -11.29 10.16 12.26
C GLU A 321 -12.23 11.10 13.02
N ALA A 322 -12.38 12.35 12.56
CA ALA A 322 -13.31 13.31 13.16
C ALA A 322 -14.76 12.83 13.03
N LYS A 323 -15.17 12.36 11.84
CA LYS A 323 -16.52 11.83 11.61
C LYS A 323 -16.79 10.52 12.35
N ASN A 324 -15.79 9.66 12.52
CA ASN A 324 -15.95 8.45 13.33
C ASN A 324 -16.18 8.80 14.80
N LYS A 325 -15.48 9.81 15.35
CA LYS A 325 -15.72 10.31 16.71
C LYS A 325 -17.11 10.95 16.87
N GLU A 326 -17.57 11.69 15.87
CA GLU A 326 -18.95 12.23 15.82
C GLU A 326 -19.98 11.08 15.92
N LEU A 327 -19.83 10.05 15.07
CA LEU A 327 -20.68 8.85 15.11
C LEU A 327 -20.55 8.04 16.42
N GLU A 328 -19.37 7.99 17.04
CA GLU A 328 -19.18 7.41 18.36
C GLU A 328 -19.93 8.19 19.45
N TYR A 329 -19.96 9.53 19.40
CA TYR A 329 -20.77 10.33 20.32
C TYR A 329 -22.27 10.10 20.11
N ASP A 330 -22.75 10.10 18.86
CA ASP A 330 -24.15 9.83 18.52
C ASP A 330 -24.60 8.44 19.02
N LEU A 331 -23.80 7.40 18.77
CA LEU A 331 -24.06 6.04 19.26
C LEU A 331 -24.09 5.96 20.80
N ASN A 332 -23.21 6.69 21.47
CA ASN A 332 -23.20 6.77 22.94
C ASN A 332 -24.43 7.52 23.50
N ASP A 333 -24.99 8.50 22.79
CA ASP A 333 -26.22 9.16 23.23
C ASP A 333 -27.47 8.34 22.94
N VAL A 334 -27.52 7.64 21.80
CA VAL A 334 -28.56 6.65 21.50
C VAL A 334 -28.58 5.52 22.53
N ASP A 335 -27.43 5.00 22.96
CA ASP A 335 -27.32 4.03 24.06
C ASP A 335 -27.85 4.59 25.39
N ARG A 336 -27.56 5.86 25.72
CA ARG A 336 -28.11 6.54 26.91
C ARG A 336 -29.62 6.71 26.84
N MET A 337 -30.14 7.10 25.68
CA MET A 337 -31.59 7.22 25.45
C MET A 337 -32.29 5.87 25.54
N ALA A 338 -31.73 4.81 24.93
CA ALA A 338 -32.25 3.45 25.03
C ALA A 338 -32.27 2.93 26.47
N LYS A 339 -31.21 3.20 27.25
CA LYS A 339 -31.14 2.84 28.68
C LYS A 339 -32.18 3.60 29.52
N ARG A 340 -32.39 4.90 29.28
CA ARG A 340 -33.46 5.67 29.94
C ARG A 340 -34.84 5.08 29.62
N LEU A 341 -35.16 4.90 28.34
CA LEU A 341 -36.43 4.32 27.91
C LEU A 341 -36.69 2.92 28.47
N GLN A 342 -35.65 2.10 28.64
CA GLN A 342 -35.77 0.80 29.28
C GLN A 342 -36.03 0.93 30.80
N CYS A 343 -35.37 1.83 31.50
CA CYS A 343 -35.67 2.12 32.92
C CYS A 343 -37.09 2.69 33.10
N ASP A 344 -37.50 3.65 32.26
CA ASP A 344 -38.84 4.26 32.30
C ASP A 344 -39.92 3.21 32.05
N LYS A 345 -39.71 2.33 31.05
CA LYS A 345 -40.56 1.16 30.79
C LYS A 345 -40.63 0.22 31.99
N GLU A 346 -39.50 -0.09 32.64
CA GLU A 346 -39.49 -0.95 33.83
C GLU A 346 -40.23 -0.33 35.02
N ILE A 347 -40.21 1.00 35.17
CA ILE A 347 -41.00 1.71 36.18
C ILE A 347 -42.49 1.60 35.85
N VAL A 348 -42.88 1.90 34.62
CA VAL A 348 -44.29 1.83 34.16
C VAL A 348 -44.84 0.41 34.26
N VAL A 349 -44.05 -0.63 33.93
CA VAL A 349 -44.47 -2.03 34.08
C VAL A 349 -44.65 -2.40 35.55
N LYS A 350 -43.71 -2.03 36.44
CA LYS A 350 -43.84 -2.30 37.89
C LYS A 350 -45.05 -1.61 38.50
N GLU A 351 -45.37 -0.39 38.06
CA GLU A 351 -46.52 0.35 38.56
C GLU A 351 -47.84 -0.23 38.03
N ALA A 352 -47.89 -0.62 36.74
CA ALA A 352 -49.03 -1.33 36.18
C ALA A 352 -49.24 -2.71 36.84
N ASP A 353 -48.17 -3.44 37.16
CA ASP A 353 -48.23 -4.70 37.91
C ASP A 353 -48.77 -4.45 39.34
N ARG A 354 -48.34 -3.38 40.01
CA ARG A 354 -48.84 -2.95 41.33
C ARG A 354 -50.34 -2.66 41.30
N GLU A 355 -50.78 -1.79 40.40
CA GLU A 355 -52.20 -1.47 40.19
C GLU A 355 -53.01 -2.73 39.83
N MET A 356 -52.46 -3.62 38.99
CA MET A 356 -53.09 -4.91 38.65
C MET A 356 -53.12 -5.92 39.80
N THR A 357 -52.26 -5.82 40.81
CA THR A 357 -52.40 -6.59 42.06
C THR A 357 -53.44 -5.98 42.98
N GLU A 358 -53.42 -4.66 43.19
CA GLU A 358 -54.41 -3.98 44.05
C GLU A 358 -55.84 -4.13 43.51
N ALA A 359 -56.02 -4.04 42.19
CA ALA A 359 -57.30 -4.28 41.53
C ALA A 359 -57.78 -5.75 41.62
N LYS A 360 -56.87 -6.73 41.72
CA LYS A 360 -57.23 -8.13 41.98
C LYS A 360 -57.65 -8.31 43.43
N ASP A 361 -56.87 -7.80 44.37
CA ASP A 361 -57.16 -7.90 45.81
C ASP A 361 -58.51 -7.26 46.14
N GLU A 362 -58.83 -6.10 45.54
CA GLU A 362 -60.13 -5.44 45.73
C GLU A 362 -61.29 -6.20 45.07
N LEU A 363 -61.05 -6.84 43.92
CA LEU A 363 -62.03 -7.70 43.26
C LEU A 363 -62.25 -9.00 44.04
N GLU A 364 -61.21 -9.57 44.67
CA GLU A 364 -61.35 -10.71 45.57
C GLU A 364 -62.12 -10.34 46.84
N LYS A 365 -61.87 -9.18 47.47
CA LYS A 365 -62.69 -8.66 48.58
C LYS A 365 -64.16 -8.52 48.16
N SER A 366 -64.41 -7.80 47.06
CA SER A 366 -65.75 -7.58 46.50
C SER A 366 -66.47 -8.92 46.20
N ARG A 367 -65.73 -9.95 45.78
CA ARG A 367 -66.27 -11.30 45.57
C ARG A 367 -66.62 -12.00 46.87
N HIS A 368 -65.79 -11.91 47.93
CA HIS A 368 -66.14 -12.47 49.24
C HIS A 368 -67.38 -11.77 49.83
N GLU A 369 -67.47 -10.44 49.71
CA GLU A 369 -68.66 -9.68 50.13
C GLU A 369 -69.93 -10.11 49.36
N LEU A 370 -69.81 -10.40 48.06
CA LEU A 370 -70.92 -10.96 47.26
C LEU A 370 -71.29 -12.39 47.68
N GLU A 371 -70.32 -13.25 48.00
CA GLU A 371 -70.56 -14.62 48.47
C GLU A 371 -71.24 -14.61 49.87
N ASP A 372 -70.84 -13.72 50.77
CA ASP A 372 -71.51 -13.48 52.07
C ASP A 372 -72.94 -12.93 51.87
N LEU A 373 -73.14 -11.98 50.95
CA LEU A 373 -74.47 -11.44 50.64
C LEU A 373 -75.40 -12.48 50.02
N ASP A 374 -74.91 -13.35 49.13
CA ASP A 374 -75.71 -14.44 48.56
C ASP A 374 -76.08 -15.49 49.63
N GLN A 375 -75.20 -15.75 50.60
CA GLN A 375 -75.49 -16.59 51.76
C GLN A 375 -76.61 -15.96 52.63
N VAL A 376 -76.52 -14.67 52.96
CA VAL A 376 -77.59 -13.96 53.70
C VAL A 376 -78.90 -13.96 52.92
N VAL A 377 -78.86 -13.78 51.60
CA VAL A 377 -80.03 -13.85 50.73
C VAL A 377 -80.61 -15.27 50.68
N ALA A 378 -79.80 -16.32 50.72
CA ALA A 378 -80.25 -17.71 50.82
C ALA A 378 -80.95 -17.99 52.17
N GLU A 379 -80.38 -17.51 53.28
CA GLU A 379 -80.97 -17.61 54.61
C GLU A 379 -82.31 -16.86 54.72
N LEU A 380 -82.39 -15.63 54.20
CA LEU A 380 -83.63 -14.86 54.14
C LEU A 380 -84.69 -15.52 53.24
N LYS A 381 -84.28 -16.16 52.13
CA LYS A 381 -85.18 -16.97 51.29
C LYS A 381 -85.70 -18.19 52.05
N ALA A 382 -84.85 -18.90 52.79
CA ALA A 382 -85.24 -20.05 53.61
C ALA A 382 -86.18 -19.66 54.77
N GLY A 383 -85.87 -18.55 55.46
CA GLY A 383 -86.71 -17.96 56.50
C GLY A 383 -88.10 -17.59 55.98
N ASN A 384 -88.18 -16.89 54.84
CA ASN A 384 -89.46 -16.55 54.20
C ASN A 384 -90.24 -17.80 53.76
N GLN A 385 -89.59 -18.86 53.27
CA GLN A 385 -90.26 -20.13 52.98
C GLN A 385 -90.84 -20.79 54.24
N SER A 386 -90.11 -20.75 55.36
CA SER A 386 -90.58 -21.27 56.65
C SER A 386 -91.80 -20.48 57.16
N LEU A 387 -91.70 -19.14 57.13
CA LEU A 387 -92.79 -18.24 57.56
C LEU A 387 -94.03 -18.39 56.66
N SER A 388 -93.84 -18.60 55.35
CA SER A 388 -94.93 -18.87 54.40
C SER A 388 -95.64 -20.21 54.68
N ARG A 389 -94.88 -21.27 55.04
CA ARG A 389 -95.47 -22.54 55.49
C ARG A 389 -96.29 -22.37 56.77
N GLN A 390 -95.75 -21.66 57.78
CA GLN A 390 -96.49 -21.34 59.01
C GLN A 390 -97.75 -20.51 58.73
N GLN A 391 -97.70 -19.54 57.81
CA GLN A 391 -98.87 -18.76 57.43
C GLN A 391 -99.93 -19.61 56.71
N ALA A 392 -99.52 -20.56 55.86
CA ALA A 392 -100.43 -21.52 55.23
C ALA A 392 -101.08 -22.46 56.24
N GLU A 393 -100.31 -22.98 57.21
CA GLU A 393 -100.82 -23.83 58.28
C GLU A 393 -101.81 -23.07 59.20
N LEU A 394 -101.48 -21.83 59.61
CA LEU A 394 -102.38 -20.97 60.37
C LEU A 394 -103.67 -20.65 59.60
N LYS A 395 -103.59 -20.38 58.28
CA LYS A 395 -104.76 -20.22 57.41
C LYS A 395 -105.62 -21.48 57.36
N GLN A 396 -105.01 -22.67 57.31
CA GLN A 396 -105.73 -23.94 57.36
C GLN A 396 -106.42 -24.16 58.71
N GLN A 397 -105.74 -23.88 59.83
CA GLN A 397 -106.33 -23.95 61.17
C GLN A 397 -107.52 -22.98 61.33
N LEU A 398 -107.40 -21.75 60.80
CA LEU A 398 -108.50 -20.78 60.74
C LEU A 398 -109.68 -21.28 59.91
N SER A 399 -109.42 -21.90 58.75
CA SER A 399 -110.47 -22.50 57.91
C SER A 399 -111.21 -23.64 58.64
N VAL A 400 -110.50 -24.48 59.40
CA VAL A 400 -111.13 -25.52 60.24
C VAL A 400 -111.99 -24.88 61.34
N LYS A 401 -111.49 -23.83 62.01
CA LYS A 401 -112.24 -23.12 63.06
C LYS A 401 -113.48 -22.40 62.55
N ASN A 402 -113.44 -21.87 61.32
CA ASN A 402 -114.63 -21.30 60.68
C ASN A 402 -115.66 -22.41 60.33
N GLY A 403 -115.21 -23.61 59.95
CA GLY A 403 -116.09 -24.77 59.77
C GLY A 403 -116.70 -25.29 61.08
N ASP A 404 -115.96 -25.24 62.19
CA ASP A 404 -116.48 -25.53 63.54
C ASP A 404 -117.52 -24.47 63.99
N LEU A 405 -117.29 -23.19 63.69
CA LEU A 405 -118.23 -22.09 63.97
C LEU A 405 -119.54 -22.25 63.20
N LEU A 406 -119.49 -22.53 61.89
CA LEU A 406 -120.69 -22.79 61.08
C LEU A 406 -121.53 -23.95 61.63
N ARG A 407 -120.89 -25.02 62.11
CA ARG A 407 -121.59 -26.13 62.79
C ARG A 407 -122.22 -25.73 64.12
N LEU A 408 -121.58 -24.82 64.87
CA LEU A 408 -122.14 -24.28 66.11
C LEU A 408 -123.33 -23.34 65.84
N GLU A 409 -123.28 -22.56 64.77
CA GLU A 409 -124.42 -21.75 64.29
C GLU A 409 -125.59 -22.66 63.84
N GLU A 410 -125.35 -23.68 63.03
CA GLU A 410 -126.37 -24.68 62.67
C GLU A 410 -127.01 -25.36 63.89
N LEU A 411 -126.22 -25.68 64.92
CA LEU A 411 -126.73 -26.27 66.16
C LEU A 411 -127.54 -25.27 66.98
N LEU A 412 -127.10 -24.01 67.05
CA LEU A 412 -127.82 -22.93 67.71
C LEU A 412 -129.18 -22.71 67.04
N ASP A 413 -129.23 -22.64 65.71
CA ASP A 413 -130.47 -22.46 64.95
C ASP A 413 -131.49 -23.57 65.22
N ARG A 414 -131.06 -24.85 65.19
CA ARG A 414 -131.91 -26.00 65.56
C ARG A 414 -132.46 -25.86 66.98
N VAL A 415 -131.63 -25.44 67.94
CA VAL A 415 -132.07 -25.17 69.32
C VAL A 415 -133.05 -23.99 69.40
N THR A 416 -132.91 -22.95 68.57
CA THR A 416 -133.92 -21.88 68.51
C THR A 416 -135.23 -22.33 67.86
N GLU A 417 -135.21 -23.23 66.88
CA GLU A 417 -136.40 -23.86 66.32
C GLU A 417 -137.15 -24.68 67.37
N ASP A 418 -136.46 -25.57 68.08
CA ASP A 418 -137.12 -26.39 69.10
C ASP A 418 -137.61 -25.53 70.27
N LYS A 419 -136.90 -24.46 70.64
CA LYS A 419 -137.41 -23.43 71.57
C LYS A 419 -138.69 -22.76 71.05
N LYS A 420 -138.77 -22.39 69.77
CA LYS A 420 -139.99 -21.83 69.14
C LYS A 420 -141.14 -22.86 69.17
N ARG A 421 -140.88 -24.12 68.82
CA ARG A 421 -141.88 -25.22 68.83
C ARG A 421 -142.43 -25.49 70.23
N ILE A 422 -141.54 -25.57 71.24
CA ILE A 422 -141.92 -25.75 72.65
C ILE A 422 -142.73 -24.55 73.15
N SER A 423 -142.30 -23.31 72.86
CA SER A 423 -143.03 -22.10 73.23
C SER A 423 -144.44 -22.05 72.61
N HIS A 424 -144.59 -22.42 71.33
CA HIS A 424 -145.90 -22.56 70.69
C HIS A 424 -146.79 -23.60 71.38
N ARG A 425 -146.22 -24.73 71.82
CA ARG A 425 -146.95 -25.80 72.50
C ARG A 425 -147.38 -25.39 73.92
N VAL A 426 -146.56 -24.61 74.64
CA VAL A 426 -146.92 -24.00 75.93
C VAL A 426 -148.07 -22.99 75.75
N ASN A 427 -147.97 -22.10 74.76
CA ASN A 427 -149.02 -21.12 74.49
C ASN A 427 -150.38 -21.78 74.17
N LYS A 428 -150.37 -22.87 73.39
CA LYS A 428 -151.59 -23.64 73.07
C LYS A 428 -152.20 -24.38 74.26
N LEU A 429 -151.40 -24.74 75.27
CA LEU A 429 -151.93 -25.29 76.53
C LEU A 429 -152.58 -24.17 77.38
N MET A 430 -151.96 -22.99 77.46
CA MET A 430 -152.53 -21.84 78.18
C MET A 430 -153.85 -21.32 77.59
N THR A 431 -154.09 -21.46 76.27
CA THR A 431 -155.39 -21.11 75.69
C THR A 431 -156.49 -22.08 76.12
N ASN A 432 -156.22 -23.38 76.05
CA ASN A 432 -157.18 -24.41 76.45
C ASN A 432 -157.54 -24.32 77.95
N GLU A 433 -156.57 -23.98 78.80
CA GLU A 433 -156.77 -23.75 80.23
C GLU A 433 -157.73 -22.58 80.50
N LYS A 434 -157.62 -21.48 79.73
CA LYS A 434 -158.49 -20.31 79.87
C LYS A 434 -159.93 -20.56 79.41
N GLU A 435 -160.13 -21.34 78.35
CA GLU A 435 -161.48 -21.71 77.88
C GLU A 435 -162.22 -22.58 78.91
N LEU A 436 -161.54 -23.56 79.50
CA LEU A 436 -162.11 -24.45 80.53
C LEU A 436 -162.52 -23.71 81.82
N VAL A 437 -161.83 -22.62 82.18
CA VAL A 437 -162.18 -21.81 83.35
C VAL A 437 -163.46 -20.99 83.13
N LEU A 438 -163.67 -20.44 81.94
CA LEU A 438 -164.81 -19.56 81.64
C LEU A 438 -166.17 -20.30 81.63
N GLU A 439 -166.20 -21.57 81.22
CA GLU A 439 -167.43 -22.37 81.22
C GLU A 439 -167.89 -22.72 82.65
N ILE A 440 -166.95 -22.85 83.60
CA ILE A 440 -167.22 -23.24 84.99
C ILE A 440 -167.95 -22.14 85.78
N GLU A 441 -167.81 -20.86 85.42
CA GLU A 441 -168.46 -19.76 86.15
C GLU A 441 -169.96 -19.61 85.81
N ARG A 442 -170.40 -20.02 84.62
CA ARG A 442 -171.74 -19.68 84.10
C ARG A 442 -172.88 -20.48 84.74
N LEU A 443 -172.61 -21.68 85.25
CA LEU A 443 -173.63 -22.65 85.70
C LEU A 443 -173.92 -22.62 87.22
N LYS A 444 -173.40 -21.62 87.96
CA LYS A 444 -173.31 -21.68 89.43
C LYS A 444 -174.47 -21.04 90.22
N LYS A 445 -175.67 -20.89 89.64
CA LYS A 445 -176.72 -19.99 90.19
C LYS A 445 -178.20 -20.43 90.15
N LYS A 446 -178.50 -21.72 90.34
CA LYS A 446 -179.77 -22.18 90.97
C LYS A 446 -179.69 -23.63 91.46
N ASN A 447 -180.18 -23.87 92.67
CA ASN A 447 -180.26 -25.16 93.39
C ASN A 447 -178.90 -25.83 93.73
N GLY A 448 -178.91 -26.68 94.77
CA GLY A 448 -177.82 -27.57 95.20
C GLY A 448 -178.43 -28.80 95.89
N PRO A 449 -177.74 -29.55 96.78
CA PRO A 449 -176.31 -29.51 97.16
C PRO A 449 -175.61 -30.91 97.13
N ALA A 450 -174.40 -30.98 97.72
CA ALA A 450 -173.72 -32.17 98.31
C ALA A 450 -172.74 -33.07 97.49
N LEU A 451 -171.59 -33.39 98.15
CA LEU A 451 -170.75 -34.63 98.09
C LEU A 451 -170.10 -35.06 96.72
N THR A 452 -168.82 -35.46 96.57
CA THR A 452 -167.82 -36.13 97.46
C THR A 452 -166.36 -36.12 96.90
N LYS A 453 -165.34 -36.29 97.79
CA LYS A 453 -164.01 -36.96 97.59
C LYS A 453 -163.04 -36.35 96.52
N LYS A 454 -161.70 -36.48 96.53
CA LYS A 454 -160.67 -37.36 97.20
C LYS A 454 -159.28 -36.64 97.13
N GLY A 455 -158.25 -36.82 97.96
CA GLY A 455 -158.15 -37.41 99.30
C GLY A 455 -156.79 -38.07 99.66
N LYS A 456 -155.88 -37.36 100.38
CA LYS A 456 -154.61 -37.84 101.04
C LYS A 456 -153.41 -38.11 100.08
N THR A 457 -152.12 -38.24 100.46
CA THR A 457 -151.39 -38.58 101.73
C THR A 457 -150.03 -37.82 101.87
N SER A 458 -149.64 -37.27 103.03
CA SER A 458 -148.80 -37.85 104.13
C SER A 458 -147.26 -37.85 103.99
N SER A 459 -146.62 -36.98 104.78
CA SER A 459 -145.36 -37.18 105.54
C SER A 459 -144.25 -38.10 104.99
N LYS A 460 -143.37 -37.54 104.15
CA LYS A 460 -141.93 -37.93 104.02
C LYS A 460 -140.99 -36.75 103.70
N LEU A 461 -141.51 -35.52 103.57
CA LEU A 461 -140.80 -34.41 102.90
C LEU A 461 -139.68 -33.79 103.75
N ASP A 462 -139.87 -33.61 105.05
CA ASP A 462 -138.95 -32.85 105.93
C ASP A 462 -137.62 -33.57 106.24
N ALA A 463 -137.51 -34.84 105.86
CA ALA A 463 -136.23 -35.58 105.83
C ALA A 463 -135.52 -35.42 104.48
N PHE A 464 -136.27 -35.42 103.38
CA PHE A 464 -135.72 -35.24 102.02
C PHE A 464 -135.26 -33.81 101.76
N ILE A 465 -135.91 -32.82 102.38
CA ILE A 465 -135.42 -31.43 102.36
C ILE A 465 -134.03 -31.36 102.98
N ARG A 466 -133.76 -32.05 104.11
CA ARG A 466 -132.43 -32.04 104.73
C ARG A 466 -131.36 -32.69 103.85
N SER A 467 -131.65 -33.82 103.21
CA SER A 467 -130.71 -34.43 102.26
C SER A 467 -130.47 -33.55 101.03
N ILE A 468 -131.49 -32.84 100.52
CA ILE A 468 -131.30 -31.86 99.44
C ILE A 468 -130.56 -30.60 99.92
N GLU A 469 -130.70 -30.17 101.17
CA GLU A 469 -129.91 -29.07 101.72
C GLU A 469 -128.44 -29.45 101.94
N GLU A 470 -128.16 -30.72 102.27
CA GLU A 470 -126.83 -31.32 102.33
C GLU A 470 -126.22 -31.52 100.93
N GLU A 471 -126.97 -32.05 99.96
CA GLU A 471 -126.54 -32.16 98.55
C GLU A 471 -126.32 -30.78 97.91
N ARG A 472 -127.18 -29.79 98.21
CA ARG A 472 -127.00 -28.39 97.77
C ARG A 472 -125.71 -27.80 98.34
N ASN A 473 -125.37 -28.10 99.59
CA ASN A 473 -124.11 -27.65 100.18
C ASN A 473 -122.92 -28.40 99.56
N TYR A 474 -123.03 -29.73 99.35
CA TYR A 474 -122.01 -30.52 98.65
C TYR A 474 -121.72 -29.99 97.24
N TYR A 475 -122.76 -29.70 96.44
CA TYR A 475 -122.60 -29.12 95.10
C TYR A 475 -122.20 -27.64 95.13
N ARG A 476 -122.51 -26.88 96.18
CA ARG A 476 -121.96 -25.53 96.40
C ARG A 476 -120.46 -25.60 96.66
N ASP A 477 -120.02 -26.47 97.56
CA ASP A 477 -118.59 -26.63 97.91
C ASP A 477 -117.80 -27.21 96.72
N GLN A 478 -118.42 -28.10 95.94
CA GLN A 478 -117.85 -28.63 94.70
C GLN A 478 -117.82 -27.59 93.57
N ALA A 479 -118.80 -26.68 93.50
CA ALA A 479 -118.75 -25.51 92.60
C ALA A 479 -117.68 -24.50 93.03
N ASP A 480 -117.53 -24.21 94.33
CA ASP A 480 -116.47 -23.36 94.86
C ASP A 480 -115.08 -23.99 94.65
N ALA A 481 -114.96 -25.32 94.72
CA ALA A 481 -113.73 -26.04 94.37
C ALA A 481 -113.40 -25.90 92.87
N LEU A 482 -114.39 -26.07 91.98
CA LEU A 482 -114.22 -25.87 90.53
C LEU A 482 -113.94 -24.40 90.17
N GLN A 483 -114.54 -23.44 90.89
CA GLN A 483 -114.33 -22.01 90.70
C GLN A 483 -112.97 -21.52 91.27
N LYS A 484 -112.39 -22.25 92.23
CA LYS A 484 -110.99 -22.13 92.65
C LYS A 484 -110.04 -22.80 91.66
N MET A 485 -110.37 -23.96 91.09
CA MET A 485 -109.61 -24.57 89.99
C MET A 485 -109.56 -23.69 88.74
N LEU A 486 -110.66 -23.00 88.38
CA LEU A 486 -110.68 -21.98 87.32
C LEU A 486 -109.90 -20.69 87.66
N ARG A 487 -109.41 -20.54 88.90
CA ARG A 487 -108.54 -19.45 89.35
C ARG A 487 -107.08 -19.86 89.61
N GLY A 488 -106.75 -21.15 89.50
CA GLY A 488 -105.37 -21.59 89.23
C GLY A 488 -104.43 -21.83 90.42
N GLU A 489 -104.92 -22.21 91.60
CA GLU A 489 -104.06 -22.66 92.73
C GLU A 489 -104.18 -24.18 92.98
N ILE A 490 -103.04 -24.85 93.24
CA ILE A 490 -102.87 -26.31 93.18
C ILE A 490 -102.12 -26.84 94.41
N PRO A 491 -102.58 -27.95 95.04
CA PRO A 491 -101.65 -28.86 95.73
C PRO A 491 -101.86 -30.37 95.41
N THR A 492 -100.78 -30.95 94.90
CA THR A 492 -100.32 -32.38 94.84
C THR A 492 -101.05 -33.45 95.69
N ARG A 493 -101.09 -34.77 95.35
CA ARG A 493 -99.92 -35.68 95.16
C ARG A 493 -100.29 -37.12 94.67
N SER A 494 -99.37 -37.75 93.92
CA SER A 494 -99.05 -39.21 93.89
C SER A 494 -100.08 -40.33 93.54
N ARG A 495 -99.97 -40.93 92.33
CA ARG A 495 -99.59 -42.36 92.08
C ARG A 495 -99.65 -42.77 90.58
N SER A 496 -98.75 -43.65 90.14
CA SER A 496 -98.69 -44.26 88.79
C SER A 496 -99.61 -45.51 88.66
N PRO A 497 -100.00 -45.99 87.46
CA PRO A 497 -99.17 -47.02 86.77
C PRO A 497 -99.31 -47.22 85.21
N VAL A 498 -98.18 -47.56 84.56
CA VAL A 498 -97.97 -48.70 83.61
C VAL A 498 -98.71 -48.83 82.23
N ARG A 499 -97.91 -49.15 81.18
CA ARG A 499 -98.21 -49.77 79.83
C ARG A 499 -98.89 -48.90 78.73
N SER A 500 -98.62 -49.06 77.42
CA SER A 500 -97.46 -49.66 76.69
C SER A 500 -97.50 -49.58 75.14
N ARG A 501 -96.30 -49.52 74.51
CA ARG A 501 -95.94 -49.96 73.12
C ARG A 501 -96.47 -49.07 71.96
N SER A 502 -95.81 -48.99 70.78
CA SER A 502 -94.83 -49.89 70.09
C SER A 502 -93.65 -49.11 69.43
N SER A 503 -92.40 -49.62 69.45
CA SER A 503 -91.65 -50.26 68.31
C SER A 503 -91.13 -49.28 67.23
N SER A 504 -89.86 -49.25 66.76
CA SER A 504 -88.60 -50.03 67.01
C SER A 504 -87.37 -49.13 66.61
N ARG A 505 -86.09 -49.50 66.34
CA ARG A 505 -85.39 -50.78 66.08
C ARG A 505 -83.89 -50.80 66.54
N ALA A 506 -82.91 -50.77 65.62
CA ALA A 506 -81.46 -51.04 65.81
C ALA A 506 -80.66 -50.57 64.56
N GLY A 507 -79.31 -50.48 64.51
CA GLY A 507 -78.23 -50.76 65.50
C GLY A 507 -76.81 -50.69 64.86
N SER A 508 -75.74 -50.97 65.63
CA SER A 508 -74.30 -50.97 65.21
C SER A 508 -73.73 -52.41 65.03
N PRO A 509 -72.61 -52.64 64.28
CA PRO A 509 -71.18 -52.57 64.75
C PRO A 509 -70.23 -51.86 63.72
N VAL A 510 -68.90 -51.64 63.83
CA VAL A 510 -67.76 -51.91 64.78
C VAL A 510 -66.69 -52.98 64.36
N ARG A 511 -65.42 -52.53 64.15
CA ARG A 511 -64.09 -53.25 64.04
C ARG A 511 -63.88 -54.19 62.80
N GLU A 512 -62.65 -54.57 62.36
CA GLU A 512 -61.27 -54.37 62.86
C GLU A 512 -60.16 -54.29 61.74
N ALA A 513 -58.88 -54.30 62.15
CA ALA A 513 -57.64 -53.92 61.46
C ALA A 513 -57.02 -54.89 60.41
N ALA A 514 -56.07 -54.39 59.60
CA ALA A 514 -54.64 -54.81 59.56
C ALA A 514 -53.89 -54.31 58.28
N GLY A 515 -52.60 -53.94 58.38
CA GLY A 515 -51.74 -53.71 57.18
C GLY A 515 -50.62 -52.66 57.28
N THR A 516 -49.47 -53.02 57.84
CA THR A 516 -48.14 -52.37 57.65
C THR A 516 -47.28 -53.22 56.68
N PRO A 517 -46.13 -52.77 56.09
CA PRO A 517 -45.16 -51.80 56.63
C PRO A 517 -44.45 -50.85 55.60
N THR A 518 -43.36 -50.22 56.06
CA THR A 518 -42.24 -49.57 55.32
C THR A 518 -42.28 -48.07 54.98
N SER A 519 -41.38 -47.34 55.66
CA SER A 519 -40.41 -46.35 55.16
C SER A 519 -40.75 -45.47 53.93
N LYS A 520 -40.80 -44.15 54.14
CA LYS A 520 -39.66 -43.25 53.83
C LYS A 520 -39.90 -41.80 54.28
N SER A 521 -39.00 -41.27 55.10
CA SER A 521 -38.94 -39.85 55.50
C SER A 521 -38.25 -38.95 54.45
N ASP A 522 -38.13 -39.42 53.21
CA ASP A 522 -37.23 -38.90 52.19
C ASP A 522 -37.97 -38.07 51.13
N LYS A 523 -38.59 -36.95 51.56
CA LYS A 523 -39.08 -35.91 50.65
C LYS A 523 -38.68 -34.48 51.05
N LYS A 524 -38.69 -34.15 52.34
CA LYS A 524 -38.13 -32.87 52.83
C LYS A 524 -36.60 -32.84 52.76
N THR A 525 -35.94 -33.90 53.22
CA THR A 525 -34.48 -34.09 53.10
C THR A 525 -34.03 -34.11 51.64
N VAL A 526 -34.72 -34.82 50.76
CA VAL A 526 -34.36 -34.89 49.34
C VAL A 526 -34.43 -33.51 48.68
N ALA A 527 -35.53 -32.76 48.86
CA ALA A 527 -35.63 -31.40 48.31
C ALA A 527 -34.58 -30.43 48.88
N GLN A 528 -34.20 -30.56 50.15
CA GLN A 528 -33.10 -29.78 50.73
C GLN A 528 -31.74 -30.17 50.15
N TYR A 529 -31.45 -31.47 49.98
CA TYR A 529 -30.21 -31.92 49.35
C TYR A 529 -30.15 -31.57 47.87
N GLU A 530 -31.25 -31.64 47.11
CA GLU A 530 -31.33 -31.16 45.72
C GLU A 530 -31.05 -29.65 45.62
N THR A 531 -31.51 -28.87 46.60
CA THR A 531 -31.24 -27.42 46.65
C THR A 531 -29.76 -27.14 46.97
N VAL A 532 -29.19 -27.85 47.96
CA VAL A 532 -27.77 -27.73 48.33
C VAL A 532 -26.85 -28.22 47.21
N ILE A 533 -27.19 -29.32 46.52
CA ILE A 533 -26.45 -29.82 45.36
C ILE A 533 -26.45 -28.78 44.24
N ARG A 534 -27.60 -28.15 43.95
CA ARG A 534 -27.69 -27.10 42.91
C ARG A 534 -26.79 -25.91 43.21
N VAL A 535 -26.79 -25.42 44.46
CA VAL A 535 -25.87 -24.34 44.89
C VAL A 535 -24.40 -24.77 44.78
N LEU A 536 -24.06 -25.99 45.19
CA LEU A 536 -22.70 -26.53 45.05
C LEU A 536 -22.29 -26.76 43.58
N GLU A 537 -23.24 -27.02 42.68
CA GLU A 537 -22.99 -27.10 41.24
C GLU A 537 -22.80 -25.72 40.61
N GLU A 538 -23.56 -24.71 41.04
CA GLU A 538 -23.39 -23.30 40.65
C GLU A 538 -22.05 -22.73 41.16
N GLU A 539 -21.65 -23.01 42.40
CA GLU A 539 -20.32 -22.65 42.94
C GLU A 539 -19.19 -23.37 42.19
N LYS A 540 -19.36 -24.68 41.91
CA LYS A 540 -18.40 -25.48 41.13
C LYS A 540 -18.25 -24.94 39.69
N GLU A 541 -19.34 -24.51 39.05
CA GLU A 541 -19.32 -23.81 37.76
C GLU A 541 -18.62 -22.44 37.86
N TYR A 542 -18.87 -21.67 38.92
CA TYR A 542 -18.21 -20.40 39.20
C TYR A 542 -16.70 -20.57 39.32
N TYR A 543 -16.22 -21.40 40.25
CA TYR A 543 -14.78 -21.62 40.45
C TYR A 543 -14.10 -22.29 39.25
N LYS A 544 -14.82 -23.07 38.44
CA LYS A 544 -14.31 -23.62 37.17
C LYS A 544 -14.10 -22.51 36.12
N LYS A 545 -15.00 -21.53 36.02
CA LYS A 545 -14.84 -20.34 35.17
C LYS A 545 -13.67 -19.48 35.67
N GLU A 546 -13.62 -19.21 36.97
CA GLU A 546 -12.53 -18.47 37.63
C GLU A 546 -11.15 -19.10 37.37
N TYR A 547 -11.06 -20.43 37.49
CA TYR A 547 -9.84 -21.19 37.24
C TYR A 547 -9.38 -21.13 35.78
N GLU A 548 -10.29 -21.28 34.80
CA GLU A 548 -9.92 -21.17 33.38
C GLU A 548 -9.52 -19.74 33.00
N ILE A 549 -10.14 -18.72 33.60
CA ILE A 549 -9.71 -17.31 33.47
C ILE A 549 -8.29 -17.12 34.04
N LEU A 550 -8.03 -17.56 35.27
CA LEU A 550 -6.71 -17.47 35.91
C LEU A 550 -5.63 -18.23 35.11
N LYS A 551 -5.98 -19.40 34.55
CA LYS A 551 -5.13 -20.23 33.69
C LYS A 551 -4.84 -19.56 32.34
N ALA A 552 -5.81 -18.88 31.72
CA ALA A 552 -5.60 -18.09 30.52
C ALA A 552 -4.66 -16.90 30.80
N THR A 553 -4.91 -16.14 31.88
CA THR A 553 -4.07 -15.00 32.30
C THR A 553 -2.65 -15.43 32.65
N LYS A 554 -2.47 -16.60 33.30
CA LYS A 554 -1.13 -17.15 33.57
C LYS A 554 -0.40 -17.55 32.29
N LYS A 555 -1.12 -18.05 31.27
CA LYS A 555 -0.55 -18.39 29.96
C LYS A 555 -0.10 -17.15 29.19
N THR A 556 -0.90 -16.08 29.15
CA THR A 556 -0.50 -14.81 28.51
C THR A 556 0.70 -14.17 29.20
N ILE A 557 0.72 -14.14 30.55
CA ILE A 557 1.86 -13.62 31.33
C ILE A 557 3.14 -14.44 31.07
N SER A 558 3.05 -15.77 30.93
CA SER A 558 4.22 -16.59 30.58
C SER A 558 4.76 -16.32 29.17
N SER A 559 3.87 -16.03 28.20
CA SER A 559 4.25 -15.73 26.82
C SER A 559 4.92 -14.35 26.67
N ALA A 560 4.60 -13.40 27.54
CA ALA A 560 5.14 -12.03 27.49
C ALA A 560 6.58 -11.90 28.01
N ARG A 561 7.16 -12.95 28.62
CA ARG A 561 8.51 -12.92 29.23
C ARG A 561 9.59 -13.61 28.38
N ALA A 562 9.32 -13.89 27.10
CA ALA A 562 10.14 -14.75 26.25
C ALA A 562 10.72 -14.07 24.98
N THR A 563 11.06 -12.77 25.06
CA THR A 563 11.73 -12.04 23.96
C THR A 563 13.03 -11.37 24.45
N PRO A 564 14.20 -12.01 24.27
CA PRO A 564 15.49 -11.38 24.58
C PRO A 564 15.96 -10.50 23.41
N THR A 565 15.89 -9.18 23.57
CA THR A 565 16.56 -8.25 22.66
C THR A 565 18.07 -8.25 22.91
N LYS A 566 18.85 -8.48 21.85
CA LYS A 566 20.27 -8.12 21.77
C LYS A 566 20.43 -6.63 21.49
#